data_AF-A0A953QCY6-F1
#
_entry.id   AF-A0A953QCY6-F1
#
_cell.length_a   1.000
_cell.length_b   1.000
_cell.length_c   1.000
_cell.angle_alpha   90.00
_cell.angle_beta   90.00
_cell.angle_gamma   90.00
#
_symmetry.space_group_name_H-M   'P 1'
#
loop_
_entity.id
_entity.type
_entity.pdbx_description
1 polymer ?
#
loop_
_entity_poly.entity_id
_entity_poly.type
_entity_poly.pdbx_seq_one_letter_code
_entity_poly.pdbx_strand_id
1 'polypeptide(L)'
;MIVIDKPREWTSHDVVNKMRRIAGTRKIGHLGTLDPAATGVLPLVIGRATRLAQFYTRNDKIYEGVIHFGYATNSYDGDGEPVSPEVSVTLDRARLEEIFEKFRGPIAQVPPVVSAKKIGGKPAYLLARKNEPVEMKPVDVEVYALDILR
;
A
#
# COMPACT_ATOMS: atom_id res chain seq x y z
N MET A 1 7.54 11.58 18.17
CA MET A 1 6.83 10.99 17.01
C MET A 1 5.68 11.92 16.68
N ILE A 2 5.36 12.10 15.41
CA ILE A 2 4.21 12.92 14.98
C ILE A 2 3.35 12.05 14.07
N VAL A 3 2.05 12.01 14.32
CA VAL A 3 1.10 11.32 13.44
C VAL A 3 0.53 12.34 12.47
N ILE A 4 0.67 12.07 11.18
CA ILE A 4 0.13 12.92 10.12
C ILE A 4 -1.03 12.20 9.45
N ASP A 5 -2.12 12.90 9.20
CA ASP A 5 -3.11 12.48 8.21
C ASP A 5 -2.59 12.89 6.83
N LYS A 6 -2.11 11.92 6.05
CA LYS A 6 -1.54 12.16 4.72
C LYS A 6 -2.67 12.54 3.77
N PRO A 7 -2.62 13.72 3.12
CA PRO A 7 -3.60 14.06 2.11
C PRO A 7 -3.42 13.19 0.86
N ARG A 8 -4.46 13.14 0.02
CA ARG A 8 -4.39 12.52 -1.31
C ARG A 8 -3.36 13.26 -2.18
N GLU A 9 -2.87 12.59 -3.21
CA GLU A 9 -1.88 13.06 -4.20
C GLU A 9 -0.46 13.25 -3.67
N TRP A 10 -0.29 13.35 -2.35
CA TRP A 10 1.02 13.42 -1.73
C TRP A 10 1.63 12.03 -1.61
N THR A 11 2.88 11.87 -2.03
CA THR A 11 3.66 10.70 -1.62
C THR A 11 3.96 10.78 -0.12
N SER A 12 4.22 9.64 0.51
CA SER A 12 4.75 9.62 1.89
C SER A 12 6.05 10.43 2.02
N HIS A 13 6.84 10.54 0.95
CA HIS A 13 8.07 11.32 0.93
C HIS A 13 7.82 12.83 0.87
N ASP A 14 6.75 13.28 0.23
CA ASP A 14 6.37 14.70 0.20
C ASP A 14 6.04 15.21 1.60
N VAL A 15 5.32 14.39 2.39
CA VAL A 15 5.06 14.68 3.80
C VAL A 15 6.36 14.80 4.59
N VAL A 16 7.30 13.86 4.41
CA VAL A 16 8.63 13.93 5.04
C VAL A 16 9.35 15.23 4.65
N ASN A 17 9.34 15.60 3.37
CA ASN A 17 10.00 16.81 2.87
C ASN A 17 9.37 18.09 3.42
N LYS A 18 8.05 18.14 3.56
CA LYS A 18 7.37 19.26 4.23
C LYS A 18 7.77 19.33 5.70
N MET A 19 7.77 18.20 6.41
CA MET A 19 8.14 18.15 7.83
C MET A 19 9.62 18.53 8.05
N ARG A 20 10.53 18.21 7.13
CA ARG A 20 11.94 18.64 7.22
C ARG A 20 12.09 20.16 7.29
N ARG A 21 11.26 20.88 6.53
CA ARG A 21 11.25 22.35 6.54
C ARG A 21 10.67 22.89 7.85
N ILE A 22 9.57 22.30 8.32
CA ILE A 22 8.90 22.71 9.57
C ILE A 22 9.78 22.45 10.79
N ALA A 23 10.38 21.26 10.89
CA ALA A 23 11.16 20.83 12.04
C ALA A 23 12.64 21.27 11.99
N GLY A 24 13.09 21.94 10.91
CA GLY A 24 14.46 22.40 10.77
C GLY A 24 15.53 21.30 10.76
N THR A 25 15.16 20.06 10.38
CA THR A 25 16.09 18.93 10.40
C THR A 25 15.86 17.97 9.23
N ARG A 26 16.95 17.41 8.68
CA ARG A 26 16.86 16.39 7.63
C ARG A 26 16.56 14.99 8.17
N LYS A 27 16.75 14.77 9.47
CA LYS A 27 16.65 13.46 10.12
C LYS A 27 15.20 13.11 10.44
N ILE A 28 14.45 12.77 9.40
CA ILE A 28 13.03 12.40 9.46
C ILE A 28 12.79 11.16 8.61
N GLY A 29 11.98 10.23 9.12
CA GLY A 29 11.48 9.06 8.40
C GLY A 29 10.01 8.80 8.73
N HIS A 30 9.34 8.00 7.90
CA HIS A 30 7.98 7.51 8.14
C HIS A 30 8.01 6.02 8.52
N LEU A 31 6.95 5.53 9.17
CA LEU A 31 6.87 4.16 9.70
C LEU A 31 6.02 3.19 8.85
N GLY A 32 5.50 3.67 7.73
CA GLY A 32 4.80 2.88 6.72
C GLY A 32 4.61 3.74 5.48
N THR A 33 4.72 3.17 4.28
CA THR A 33 4.44 3.91 3.05
C THR A 33 2.94 3.84 2.78
N LEU A 34 2.33 4.98 2.50
CA LEU A 34 1.03 5.08 1.84
C LEU A 34 1.23 5.54 0.40
N ASP A 35 0.48 4.93 -0.51
CA ASP A 35 0.43 5.31 -1.92
C ASP A 35 -0.16 6.73 -2.10
N PRO A 36 0.10 7.41 -3.22
CA PRO A 36 -0.40 8.76 -3.46
C PRO A 36 -1.92 8.88 -3.36
N ALA A 37 -2.67 7.91 -3.89
CA ALA A 37 -4.14 7.86 -3.83
C ALA A 37 -4.69 7.66 -2.41
N ALA A 38 -3.94 6.94 -1.55
CA ALA A 38 -4.37 6.66 -0.18
C ALA A 38 -4.31 7.93 0.68
N THR A 39 -5.14 7.99 1.72
CA THR A 39 -5.07 9.03 2.76
C THR A 39 -4.91 8.38 4.13
N GLY A 40 -4.79 9.18 5.19
CA GLY A 40 -4.83 8.66 6.56
C GLY A 40 -3.46 8.56 7.23
N VAL A 41 -3.37 7.65 8.19
CA VAL A 41 -2.36 7.66 9.25
C VAL A 41 -0.95 7.38 8.72
N LEU A 42 -0.09 8.41 8.75
CA LEU A 42 1.33 8.35 8.41
C LEU A 42 2.19 8.79 9.62
N PRO A 43 2.66 7.85 10.46
CA PRO A 43 3.52 8.19 11.59
C PRO A 43 4.92 8.60 11.13
N LEU A 44 5.40 9.72 11.64
CA LEU A 44 6.72 10.28 11.42
C LEU A 44 7.59 10.22 12.68
N VAL A 45 8.86 9.87 12.48
CA VAL A 45 9.90 9.89 13.50
C VAL A 45 10.95 10.93 13.15
N ILE A 46 11.37 11.70 14.14
CA ILE A 46 12.23 12.88 13.98
C ILE A 46 13.47 12.75 14.86
N GLY A 47 14.63 13.16 14.35
CA GLY A 47 15.87 13.23 15.11
C GLY A 47 16.33 11.85 15.60
N ARG A 48 16.63 11.71 16.89
CA ARG A 48 17.09 10.43 17.46
C ARG A 48 16.02 9.32 17.37
N ALA A 49 14.74 9.68 17.33
CA ALA A 49 13.64 8.73 17.25
C ALA A 49 13.61 7.95 15.92
N THR A 50 14.30 8.39 14.87
CA THR A 50 14.39 7.61 13.62
C THR A 50 15.03 6.23 13.83
N ARG A 51 15.83 6.06 14.89
CA ARG A 51 16.41 4.75 15.29
C ARG A 51 15.34 3.75 15.74
N LEU A 52 14.16 4.22 16.12
CA LEU A 52 13.05 3.37 16.54
C LEU A 52 12.24 2.81 15.36
N ALA A 53 12.47 3.29 14.13
CA ALA A 53 11.68 2.90 12.97
C ALA A 53 11.66 1.39 12.72
N GLN A 54 12.78 0.71 12.98
CA GLN A 54 12.92 -0.74 12.83
C GLN A 54 11.90 -1.54 13.65
N PHE A 55 11.49 -1.03 14.82
CA PHE A 55 10.56 -1.71 15.72
C PHE A 55 9.09 -1.57 15.30
N TYR A 56 8.77 -0.61 14.43
CA TYR A 56 7.40 -0.34 14.00
C TYR A 56 7.01 -1.04 12.69
N THR A 57 7.94 -1.75 12.06
CA THR A 57 7.72 -2.42 10.77
C THR A 57 6.64 -3.52 10.86
N ARG A 58 6.42 -4.11 12.05
CA ARG A 58 5.56 -5.28 12.27
C ARG A 58 4.19 -4.98 12.88
N ASN A 59 3.79 -3.72 12.98
CA ASN A 59 2.47 -3.42 13.53
C ASN A 59 1.38 -3.80 12.54
N ASP A 60 0.23 -4.20 13.06
CA ASP A 60 -0.98 -4.41 12.29
C ASP A 60 -1.51 -3.08 11.74
N LYS A 61 -2.22 -3.15 10.62
CA LYS A 61 -2.82 -1.97 9.96
C LYS A 61 -4.26 -2.29 9.60
N ILE A 62 -5.09 -1.26 9.66
CA ILE A 62 -6.48 -1.29 9.23
C ILE A 62 -6.59 -0.37 8.04
N TYR A 63 -7.28 -0.83 7.01
CA TYR A 63 -7.53 -0.08 5.78
C TYR A 63 -9.02 -0.08 5.49
N GLU A 64 -9.49 1.04 4.97
CA GLU A 64 -10.82 1.18 4.40
C GLU A 64 -10.65 1.63 2.95
N GLY A 65 -11.46 1.09 2.05
CA GLY A 65 -11.37 1.40 0.63
C GLY A 65 -12.55 0.86 -0.16
N VAL A 66 -12.57 1.23 -1.44
CA VAL A 66 -13.61 0.81 -2.39
C VAL A 66 -12.96 -0.02 -3.48
N ILE A 67 -13.56 -1.17 -3.78
CA ILE A 67 -13.14 -2.05 -4.89
C ILE A 67 -14.12 -1.86 -6.04
N HIS A 68 -13.61 -1.55 -7.23
CA HIS A 68 -14.41 -1.51 -8.46
C HIS A 68 -14.31 -2.87 -9.16
N PHE A 69 -15.37 -3.67 -9.05
CA PHE A 69 -15.44 -4.98 -9.70
C PHE A 69 -15.75 -4.85 -11.19
N GLY A 70 -15.20 -5.76 -12.02
CA GLY A 70 -15.39 -5.73 -13.49
C GLY A 70 -14.40 -4.83 -14.23
N TYR A 71 -13.45 -4.23 -13.50
CA TYR A 71 -12.44 -3.32 -14.02
C TYR A 71 -11.07 -3.68 -13.45
N ALA A 72 -10.02 -3.57 -14.26
CA ALA A 72 -8.65 -3.88 -13.84
C ALA A 72 -7.66 -2.87 -14.45
N THR A 73 -6.68 -2.47 -13.65
CA THR A 73 -5.61 -1.56 -14.05
C THR A 73 -4.24 -2.21 -13.89
N ASN A 74 -3.24 -1.65 -14.56
CA ASN A 74 -1.85 -2.13 -14.49
C ASN A 74 -1.15 -1.85 -13.14
N SER A 75 -1.71 -0.94 -12.32
CA SER A 75 -1.23 -0.60 -10.96
C SER A 75 -2.05 -1.26 -9.84
N TYR A 76 -3.17 -1.90 -10.17
CA TYR A 76 -4.17 -2.43 -9.23
C TYR A 76 -4.86 -1.36 -8.36
N ASP A 77 -4.80 -0.10 -8.76
CA ASP A 77 -5.54 1.01 -8.16
C ASP A 77 -6.19 1.91 -9.23
N GLY A 78 -6.95 2.91 -8.79
CA GLY A 78 -7.66 3.84 -9.67
C GLY A 78 -6.78 4.85 -10.42
N ASP A 79 -5.47 4.90 -10.13
CA ASP A 79 -4.54 5.82 -10.81
C ASP A 79 -3.84 5.13 -12.02
N GLY A 80 -4.06 3.83 -12.22
CA GLY A 80 -3.47 3.06 -13.31
C GLY A 80 -4.22 3.11 -14.64
N GLU A 81 -3.58 2.56 -15.67
CA GLU A 81 -4.20 2.42 -16.99
C GLU A 81 -5.02 1.12 -17.07
N PRO A 82 -6.23 1.15 -17.66
CA PRO A 82 -7.03 -0.06 -17.85
C PRO A 82 -6.28 -1.11 -18.68
N VAL A 83 -6.32 -2.36 -18.23
CA VAL A 83 -5.72 -3.51 -18.94
C VAL A 83 -6.74 -4.32 -19.75
N SER A 84 -8.03 -4.07 -19.54
CA SER A 84 -9.14 -4.67 -20.28
C SER A 84 -10.32 -3.71 -20.34
N PRO A 85 -11.26 -3.90 -21.29
CA PRO A 85 -12.55 -3.24 -21.23
C PRO A 85 -13.29 -3.56 -19.93
N GLU A 86 -14.13 -2.63 -19.49
CA GLU A 86 -14.99 -2.85 -18.32
C GLU A 86 -16.05 -3.91 -18.64
N VAL A 87 -16.29 -4.79 -17.67
CA VAL A 87 -17.27 -5.87 -17.75
C VAL A 87 -18.36 -5.61 -16.73
N SER A 88 -19.63 -5.66 -17.16
CA SER A 88 -20.75 -5.56 -16.23
C SER A 88 -20.76 -6.76 -15.30
N VAL A 89 -20.84 -6.49 -14.00
CA VAL A 89 -20.88 -7.50 -12.94
C VAL A 89 -22.16 -7.36 -12.13
N THR A 90 -22.76 -8.50 -11.78
CA THR A 90 -23.81 -8.55 -10.76
C THR A 90 -23.18 -8.95 -9.44
N LEU A 91 -23.28 -8.07 -8.45
CA LEU A 91 -22.72 -8.31 -7.12
C LEU A 91 -23.82 -8.82 -6.20
N ASP A 92 -23.60 -10.00 -5.63
CA ASP A 92 -24.38 -10.52 -4.51
C ASP A 92 -23.51 -10.50 -3.26
N ARG A 93 -24.04 -9.91 -2.19
CA ARG A 93 -23.31 -9.74 -0.93
C ARG A 93 -22.97 -11.09 -0.30
N ALA A 94 -23.91 -12.04 -0.32
CA ALA A 94 -23.67 -13.36 0.25
C ALA A 94 -22.56 -14.08 -0.52
N ARG A 95 -22.58 -14.00 -1.85
CA ARG A 95 -21.51 -14.54 -2.69
C ARG A 95 -20.15 -13.89 -2.45
N LEU A 96 -20.11 -12.57 -2.29
CA LEU A 96 -18.86 -11.86 -1.98
C LEU A 96 -18.29 -12.30 -0.62
N GLU A 97 -19.16 -12.45 0.39
CA GLU A 97 -18.81 -12.92 1.72
C GLU A 97 -18.15 -14.33 1.68
N GLU A 98 -18.73 -15.26 0.92
CA GLU A 98 -18.15 -16.61 0.70
C GLU A 98 -16.76 -16.56 0.06
N ILE A 99 -16.53 -15.61 -0.85
CA ILE A 99 -15.23 -15.44 -1.50
C ILE A 99 -14.23 -14.83 -0.51
N PHE A 100 -14.65 -13.82 0.24
CA PHE A 100 -13.82 -13.09 1.20
C PHE A 100 -13.36 -13.98 2.35
N GLU A 101 -14.13 -15.00 2.72
CA GLU A 101 -13.72 -16.00 3.72
C GLU A 101 -12.37 -16.65 3.39
N LYS A 102 -12.09 -16.88 2.09
CA LYS A 102 -10.82 -17.49 1.65
C LYS A 102 -9.61 -16.56 1.82
N PHE A 103 -9.84 -15.28 2.04
CA PHE A 103 -8.81 -14.28 2.26
C PHE A 103 -8.57 -13.99 3.74
N ARG A 104 -9.39 -14.53 4.66
CA ARG A 104 -9.22 -14.37 6.11
C ARG A 104 -8.19 -15.38 6.63
N GLY A 105 -7.39 -14.95 7.61
CA GLY A 105 -6.29 -15.76 8.17
C GLY A 105 -5.02 -15.73 7.32
N PRO A 106 -4.16 -16.76 7.43
CA PRO A 106 -2.87 -16.80 6.74
C PRO A 106 -3.04 -17.11 5.25
N ILE A 107 -2.49 -16.25 4.39
CA ILE A 107 -2.50 -16.41 2.93
C ILE A 107 -1.12 -16.14 2.33
N ALA A 108 -0.85 -16.77 1.19
CA ALA A 108 0.33 -16.46 0.38
C ALA A 108 -0.04 -15.40 -0.67
N GLN A 109 0.45 -14.17 -0.49
CA GLN A 109 0.17 -13.05 -1.38
C GLN A 109 1.34 -12.77 -2.32
N VAL A 110 1.08 -12.66 -3.62
CA VAL A 110 2.05 -12.15 -4.58
C VAL A 110 1.97 -10.62 -4.60
N PRO A 111 3.02 -9.89 -4.20
CA PRO A 111 2.97 -8.43 -4.22
C PRO A 111 2.93 -7.89 -5.66
N PRO A 112 2.31 -6.73 -5.90
CA PRO A 112 2.32 -6.10 -7.21
C PRO A 112 3.74 -5.80 -7.69
N VAL A 113 3.94 -5.84 -9.01
CA VAL A 113 5.22 -5.48 -9.65
C VAL A 113 5.55 -4.00 -9.37
N VAL A 114 4.53 -3.15 -9.28
CA VAL A 114 4.63 -1.74 -8.85
C VAL A 114 4.70 -1.65 -7.32
N SER A 115 5.62 -2.37 -6.69
CA SER A 115 5.86 -2.26 -5.25
C SER A 115 7.22 -1.63 -4.96
N ALA A 116 7.33 -0.98 -3.78
CA ALA A 116 8.60 -0.48 -3.26
C ALA A 116 9.56 -1.61 -2.83
N LYS A 117 9.16 -2.88 -2.97
CA LYS A 117 9.96 -4.05 -2.62
C LYS A 117 11.21 -4.07 -3.50
N LYS A 118 12.38 -4.28 -2.90
CA LYS A 118 13.65 -4.35 -3.63
C LYS A 118 13.89 -5.76 -4.12
N ILE A 119 14.23 -5.91 -5.40
CA ILE A 119 14.64 -7.17 -6.03
C ILE A 119 16.08 -6.96 -6.50
N GLY A 120 17.01 -7.77 -5.99
CA GLY A 120 18.45 -7.58 -6.26
C GLY A 120 19.00 -6.20 -5.86
N GLY A 121 18.40 -5.54 -4.85
CA GLY A 121 18.81 -4.21 -4.38
C GLY A 121 18.16 -3.02 -5.09
N LYS A 122 17.38 -3.23 -6.16
CA LYS A 122 16.64 -2.17 -6.88
C LYS A 122 15.13 -2.26 -6.60
N PRO A 123 14.41 -1.14 -6.37
CA PRO A 123 12.95 -1.14 -6.25
C PRO A 123 12.26 -1.76 -7.47
N ALA A 124 11.26 -2.61 -7.26
CA ALA A 124 10.57 -3.37 -8.32
C ALA A 124 9.90 -2.47 -9.37
N TYR A 125 9.35 -1.32 -8.96
CA TYR A 125 8.77 -0.35 -9.90
C TYR A 125 9.78 0.19 -10.94
N LEU A 126 11.08 0.22 -10.64
CA LEU A 126 12.12 0.64 -11.61
C LEU A 126 12.43 -0.47 -12.63
N LEU A 127 12.19 -1.73 -12.27
CA LEU A 127 12.40 -2.88 -13.14
C LEU A 127 11.21 -3.06 -14.11
N ALA A 128 9.99 -2.78 -13.65
CA ALA A 128 8.79 -2.74 -14.50
C ALA A 128 8.93 -1.80 -15.71
N ARG A 129 9.62 -0.66 -15.55
CA ARG A 129 9.87 0.29 -16.65
C ARG A 129 10.85 -0.22 -17.72
N LYS A 130 11.54 -1.33 -17.48
CA LYS A 130 12.54 -1.89 -18.40
C LYS A 130 12.05 -3.07 -19.24
N ASN A 131 10.75 -3.44 -19.17
CA ASN A 131 10.18 -4.60 -19.88
C ASN A 131 10.88 -5.94 -19.56
N GLU A 132 11.66 -6.03 -18.48
CA GLU A 132 12.17 -7.32 -18.00
C GLU A 132 11.07 -7.97 -17.13
N PRO A 133 10.59 -9.17 -17.46
CA PRO A 133 9.58 -9.85 -16.66
C PRO A 133 10.19 -10.22 -15.30
N VAL A 134 9.69 -9.57 -14.25
CA VAL A 134 10.12 -9.84 -12.88
C VAL A 134 9.14 -10.80 -12.23
N GLU A 135 9.59 -12.01 -11.95
CA GLU A 135 8.80 -13.00 -11.24
C GLU A 135 8.77 -12.68 -9.73
N MET A 136 7.59 -12.32 -9.22
CA MET A 136 7.39 -11.97 -7.82
C MET A 136 7.11 -13.23 -7.00
N LYS A 137 7.97 -13.52 -6.02
CA LYS A 137 7.72 -14.62 -5.08
C LYS A 137 6.61 -14.24 -4.09
N PRO A 138 5.66 -15.16 -3.81
CA PRO A 138 4.67 -14.97 -2.76
C PRO A 138 5.31 -14.67 -1.40
N VAL A 139 4.58 -13.94 -0.56
CA VAL A 139 4.92 -13.70 0.84
C VAL A 139 3.75 -14.08 1.73
N ASP A 140 4.06 -14.61 2.90
CA ASP A 140 3.04 -14.91 3.91
C ASP A 140 2.52 -13.60 4.51
N VAL A 141 1.20 -13.45 4.50
CA VAL A 141 0.48 -12.36 5.16
C VAL A 141 -0.69 -12.94 5.95
N GLU A 142 -1.13 -12.21 6.96
CA GLU A 142 -2.29 -12.61 7.78
C GLU A 142 -3.33 -11.50 7.73
N VAL A 143 -4.56 -11.87 7.36
CA VAL A 143 -5.71 -10.98 7.33
C VAL A 143 -6.60 -11.30 8.52
N TYR A 144 -6.49 -10.49 9.58
CA TYR A 144 -7.23 -10.71 10.82
C TYR A 144 -8.74 -10.50 10.67
N ALA A 145 -9.13 -9.52 9.86
CA ALA A 145 -10.52 -9.19 9.56
C ALA A 145 -10.62 -8.62 8.15
N LEU A 146 -11.75 -8.89 7.49
CA LEU A 146 -12.08 -8.36 6.17
C LEU A 146 -13.59 -8.19 6.14
N ASP A 147 -14.08 -6.97 6.27
CA ASP A 147 -15.50 -6.69 6.42
C ASP A 147 -16.04 -5.88 5.23
N ILE A 148 -17.22 -6.26 4.73
CA ILE A 148 -17.96 -5.45 3.74
C ILE A 148 -18.69 -4.34 4.51
N LEU A 149 -18.27 -3.09 4.30
CA LEU A 149 -18.91 -1.92 4.89
C LEU A 149 -20.28 -1.63 4.24
N ARG A 150 -21.12 -0.85 4.94
CA ARG A 150 -22.48 -0.51 4.51
C ARG A 150 -22.49 0.69 3.58
#